data_AF-A0A6N7C093-F1
#
_entry.id   AF-A0A6N7C093-F1
#
_cell.length_a   1.000
_cell.length_b   1.000
_cell.length_c   1.000
_cell.angle_alpha   90.00
_cell.angle_beta   90.00
_cell.angle_gamma   90.00
#
_symmetry.space_group_name_H-M   'P 1'
#
loop_
_entity.id
_entity.type
_entity.pdbx_description
1 polymer ?
#
loop_
_entity_poly.entity_id
_entity_poly.type
_entity_poly.pdbx_seq_one_letter_code
_entity_poly.pdbx_strand_id
1 'polypeptide(L)'
;MKLIKLTAISAAVLASTAALAADPVIVVDDNAAVAYEVEPVAVAYQAEPASYAYNANAGVVSNTTGAVVGGTKGFFSKVVNPASVSAEVGTLGYGANIGWSMNEKTELQAGWAGGDVADLFGGDFDADDVNYDVDADFSNPYLGVQLRPTGNWFTVGAGIIVPDNDFDVTANSKGGTYKINDVSYNADDVGTLQGTMEHRNKLAPYATIGFRPNITNNFGLFGEIGAAYMGKTDATVNATDPENVVRVSNGVTDIPSGLNAGQVAKLAEQELEDKDWLEWLPIVKVGATYRF
;
A
#
# COMPACT_ATOMS: atom_id res chain seq x y z
N MET A 1 4.28 20.50 -24.21
CA MET A 1 4.03 19.69 -22.99
C MET A 1 3.24 18.47 -23.42
N LYS A 2 3.82 17.26 -23.35
CA LYS A 2 3.11 16.03 -23.69
C LYS A 2 2.34 15.60 -22.44
N LEU A 3 1.00 15.67 -22.47
CA LEU A 3 0.17 15.08 -21.42
C LEU A 3 0.37 13.55 -21.43
N ILE A 4 0.68 12.97 -20.27
CA ILE A 4 0.71 11.53 -20.06
C ILE A 4 -0.75 11.07 -20.13
N LYS A 5 -1.10 10.28 -21.15
CA LYS A 5 -2.43 9.72 -21.32
C LYS A 5 -2.50 8.41 -20.53
N LEU A 6 -3.21 8.44 -19.41
CA LEU A 6 -3.45 7.27 -18.55
C LEU A 6 -4.67 6.52 -19.08
N THR A 7 -4.66 5.18 -19.01
CA THR A 7 -5.89 4.40 -19.21
C THR A 7 -6.71 4.40 -17.93
N ALA A 8 -8.01 4.13 -18.02
CA ALA A 8 -8.93 4.38 -16.91
C ALA A 8 -8.63 3.56 -15.64
N ILE A 9 -8.16 2.32 -15.77
CA ILE A 9 -7.71 1.49 -14.63
C ILE A 9 -6.42 2.07 -14.02
N SER A 10 -5.53 2.58 -14.86
CA SER A 10 -4.34 3.31 -14.41
C SER A 10 -4.70 4.63 -13.74
N ALA A 11 -5.77 5.27 -14.18
CA ALA A 11 -6.32 6.46 -13.57
C ALA A 11 -6.95 6.15 -12.21
N ALA A 12 -7.59 4.98 -12.00
CA ALA A 12 -8.07 4.54 -10.68
C ALA A 12 -6.94 4.42 -9.66
N VAL A 13 -5.86 3.71 -10.04
CA VAL A 13 -4.67 3.49 -9.20
C VAL A 13 -3.92 4.81 -8.91
N LEU A 14 -4.01 5.79 -9.80
CA LEU A 14 -3.44 7.13 -9.57
C LEU A 14 -4.42 8.08 -8.86
N ALA A 15 -5.72 7.93 -9.05
CA ALA A 15 -6.77 8.73 -8.42
C ALA A 15 -6.81 8.46 -6.91
N SER A 16 -6.62 7.22 -6.49
CA SER A 16 -6.43 6.88 -5.07
C SER A 16 -5.26 7.66 -4.44
N THR A 17 -4.15 7.81 -5.17
CA THR A 17 -3.01 8.62 -4.69
C THR A 17 -3.27 10.13 -4.71
N ALA A 18 -4.16 10.60 -5.58
CA ALA A 18 -4.50 12.02 -5.71
C ALA A 18 -5.57 12.47 -4.70
N ALA A 19 -6.46 11.57 -4.25
CA ALA A 19 -7.47 11.84 -3.23
C ALA A 19 -6.85 12.23 -1.86
N LEU A 20 -5.64 11.74 -1.55
CA LEU A 20 -4.85 12.15 -0.38
C LEU A 20 -4.30 13.59 -0.45
N ALA A 21 -4.39 14.26 -1.61
CA ALA A 21 -3.92 15.64 -1.79
C ALA A 21 -5.05 16.68 -1.73
N ALA A 22 -6.30 16.26 -1.50
CA ALA A 22 -7.44 17.17 -1.34
C ALA A 22 -7.55 17.65 0.13
N ASP A 23 -7.86 18.94 0.31
CA ASP A 23 -7.82 19.65 1.59
C ASP A 23 -8.65 18.97 2.71
N PRO A 24 -8.12 18.86 3.95
CA PRO A 24 -8.86 18.28 5.06
C PRO A 24 -10.02 19.19 5.48
N VAL A 25 -11.26 18.72 5.31
CA VAL A 25 -12.44 19.32 5.96
C VAL A 25 -12.45 18.86 7.42
N ILE A 26 -12.02 19.75 8.32
CA ILE A 26 -12.07 19.52 9.77
C ILE A 26 -13.52 19.72 10.23
N VAL A 27 -14.20 18.63 10.57
CA VAL A 27 -15.43 18.66 11.37
C VAL A 27 -15.05 18.41 12.82
N VAL A 28 -15.18 19.45 13.65
CA VAL A 28 -15.10 19.33 15.12
C VAL A 28 -16.47 18.90 15.61
N ASP A 29 -16.56 17.76 16.29
CA ASP A 29 -17.73 17.44 17.12
C ASP A 29 -17.28 17.07 18.55
N ASP A 30 -17.98 17.65 19.50
CA ASP A 30 -17.66 17.72 20.92
C ASP A 30 -18.12 16.45 21.68
N ASN A 31 -17.23 15.93 22.54
CA ASN A 31 -17.50 15.20 23.79
C ASN A 31 -18.40 13.93 23.80
N ALA A 32 -17.81 12.76 24.14
CA ALA A 32 -18.02 12.06 25.43
C ALA A 32 -17.35 10.66 25.45
N ALA A 33 -16.55 10.40 26.48
CA ALA A 33 -15.89 9.12 26.76
C ALA A 33 -16.83 8.16 27.53
N VAL A 34 -16.78 6.86 27.22
CA VAL A 34 -17.21 5.78 28.12
C VAL A 34 -16.27 4.58 27.94
N ALA A 35 -15.66 4.14 29.05
CA ALA A 35 -14.76 2.99 29.13
C ALA A 35 -15.54 1.71 29.46
N TYR A 36 -15.14 0.58 28.87
CA TYR A 36 -15.58 -0.76 29.28
C TYR A 36 -14.36 -1.61 29.63
N GLU A 37 -14.27 -2.05 30.89
CA GLU A 37 -13.28 -3.02 31.37
C GLU A 37 -13.76 -4.45 31.07
N VAL A 38 -12.87 -5.32 30.58
CA VAL A 38 -13.13 -6.76 30.45
C VAL A 38 -11.93 -7.53 31.01
N GLU A 39 -12.17 -8.33 32.06
CA GLU A 39 -11.19 -9.24 32.67
C GLU A 39 -10.95 -10.49 31.79
N PRO A 40 -9.71 -10.98 31.63
CA PRO A 40 -9.43 -12.19 30.85
C PRO A 40 -9.59 -13.49 31.66
N VAL A 41 -10.34 -14.45 31.11
CA VAL A 41 -10.42 -15.83 31.60
C VAL A 41 -9.34 -16.68 30.89
N ALA A 42 -8.44 -17.27 31.66
CA ALA A 42 -7.40 -18.18 31.18
C ALA A 42 -7.94 -19.61 30.98
N VAL A 43 -7.59 -20.26 29.88
CA VAL A 43 -7.68 -21.72 29.73
C VAL A 43 -6.34 -22.25 29.25
N ALA A 44 -5.72 -23.08 30.08
CA ALA A 44 -4.44 -23.72 29.84
C ALA A 44 -4.62 -25.03 29.04
N TYR A 45 -3.76 -25.26 28.05
CA TYR A 45 -3.41 -26.59 27.57
C TYR A 45 -1.89 -26.71 27.45
N GLN A 46 -1.36 -27.80 27.99
CA GLN A 46 0.05 -28.08 28.22
C GLN A 46 0.50 -29.20 27.27
N ALA A 47 1.60 -29.01 26.54
CA ALA A 47 2.35 -30.10 25.90
C ALA A 47 3.85 -29.76 25.77
N GLU A 48 4.64 -30.50 26.56
CA GLU A 48 6.07 -30.87 26.59
C GLU A 48 7.24 -30.00 26.06
N PRO A 49 8.44 -30.10 26.70
CA PRO A 49 9.48 -29.07 26.67
C PRO A 49 10.61 -29.41 25.69
N ALA A 50 10.92 -28.48 24.78
CA ALA A 50 12.25 -28.43 24.15
C ALA A 50 13.21 -27.72 25.12
N SER A 51 14.13 -28.48 25.71
CA SER A 51 15.11 -27.99 26.68
C SER A 51 16.16 -27.10 26.01
N TYR A 52 15.99 -25.78 26.13
CA TYR A 52 17.09 -24.83 25.92
C TYR A 52 17.78 -24.60 27.26
N ALA A 53 18.94 -25.22 27.43
CA ALA A 53 19.79 -25.00 28.59
C ALA A 53 20.32 -23.54 28.56
N TYR A 54 19.69 -22.68 29.37
CA TYR A 54 20.15 -21.31 29.58
C TYR A 54 21.32 -21.31 30.56
N ASN A 55 22.55 -21.17 30.07
CA ASN A 55 23.72 -20.98 30.92
C ASN A 55 24.00 -19.48 31.08
N ALA A 56 23.55 -18.91 32.19
CA ALA A 56 23.67 -17.48 32.50
C ALA A 56 25.11 -16.97 32.71
N ASN A 57 26.13 -17.85 32.71
CA ASN A 57 27.52 -17.48 32.96
C ASN A 57 28.49 -17.75 31.79
N ALA A 58 28.00 -18.19 30.63
CA ALA A 58 28.81 -18.30 29.43
C ALA A 58 28.23 -17.39 28.34
N GLY A 59 28.73 -16.16 28.26
CA GLY A 59 28.30 -15.14 27.29
C GLY A 59 28.70 -15.45 25.84
N VAL A 60 28.22 -16.56 25.28
CA VAL A 60 28.42 -16.94 23.88
C VAL A 60 27.14 -17.55 23.33
N VAL A 61 26.49 -16.84 22.40
CA VAL A 61 25.56 -17.46 21.44
C VAL A 61 26.40 -17.78 20.20
N SER A 62 26.68 -19.06 19.98
CA SER A 62 27.37 -19.55 18.80
C SER A 62 26.40 -19.53 17.62
N ASN A 63 26.50 -18.55 16.72
CA ASN A 63 25.94 -18.66 15.39
C ASN A 63 26.94 -19.42 14.51
N THR A 64 26.48 -20.44 13.80
CA THR A 64 27.26 -21.36 12.95
C THR A 64 27.81 -20.70 11.68
N THR A 65 28.19 -19.42 11.73
CA THR A 65 28.96 -18.73 10.70
C THR A 65 29.73 -17.56 11.31
N GLY A 66 30.87 -17.85 11.94
CA GLY A 66 32.12 -17.07 11.90
C GLY A 66 32.20 -15.56 12.17
N ALA A 67 31.13 -14.85 12.55
CA ALA A 67 31.18 -13.41 12.84
C ALA A 67 31.02 -13.15 14.35
N VAL A 68 32.13 -13.02 15.06
CA VAL A 68 32.16 -12.56 16.46
C VAL A 68 31.95 -11.04 16.46
N VAL A 69 30.70 -10.59 16.60
CA VAL A 69 30.38 -9.16 16.80
C VAL A 69 30.31 -8.89 18.31
N GLY A 70 31.38 -8.32 18.85
CA GLY A 70 31.51 -7.91 20.26
C GLY A 70 30.68 -6.68 20.65
N GLY A 71 29.35 -6.70 20.44
CA GLY A 71 28.46 -5.56 20.73
C GLY A 71 27.05 -5.92 21.21
N THR A 72 26.77 -7.20 21.48
CA THR A 72 25.40 -7.72 21.66
C THR A 72 24.63 -7.13 22.85
N LYS A 73 25.28 -6.78 23.97
CA LYS A 73 24.57 -6.28 25.16
C LYS A 73 23.82 -4.95 24.96
N GLY A 74 24.39 -4.01 24.20
CA GLY A 74 23.73 -2.73 23.91
C GLY A 74 22.70 -2.81 22.78
N PHE A 75 22.90 -3.74 21.83
CA PHE A 75 21.93 -4.02 20.78
C PHE A 75 20.67 -4.64 21.36
N PHE A 76 20.81 -5.69 22.19
CA PHE A 76 19.64 -6.36 22.78
C PHE A 76 18.88 -5.47 23.77
N SER A 77 19.52 -4.60 24.57
CA SER A 77 18.79 -3.70 25.49
C SER A 77 18.00 -2.59 24.76
N LYS A 78 18.46 -2.17 23.57
CA LYS A 78 17.73 -1.24 22.69
C LYS A 78 16.59 -1.93 21.96
N VAL A 79 16.77 -3.18 21.52
CA VAL A 79 15.73 -3.94 20.82
C VAL A 79 14.49 -4.21 21.70
N VAL A 80 14.62 -4.25 23.04
CA VAL A 80 13.47 -4.42 23.96
C VAL A 80 12.79 -3.13 24.41
N ASN A 81 13.38 -1.95 24.13
CA ASN A 81 12.81 -0.66 24.52
C ASN A 81 12.54 0.18 23.27
N PRO A 82 11.30 0.17 22.75
CA PRO A 82 10.97 1.02 21.62
C PRO A 82 11.19 2.48 21.99
N ALA A 83 11.78 3.24 21.08
CA ALA A 83 11.98 4.68 21.25
C ALA A 83 10.71 5.46 20.86
N SER A 84 9.88 4.89 20.00
CA SER A 84 8.68 5.53 19.51
C SER A 84 7.61 4.54 19.06
N VAL A 85 6.38 5.01 19.04
CA VAL A 85 5.24 4.41 18.34
C VAL A 85 4.62 5.46 17.43
N SER A 86 4.10 5.06 16.28
CA SER A 86 3.42 5.96 15.36
C SER A 86 2.13 5.36 14.85
N ALA A 87 1.15 6.23 14.58
CA ALA A 87 -0.02 5.92 13.77
C ALA A 87 0.12 6.61 12.42
N GLU A 88 -0.33 5.97 11.35
CA GLU A 88 -0.17 6.44 9.98
C GLU A 88 -1.38 6.14 9.10
N VAL A 89 -1.58 6.97 8.09
CA VAL A 89 -2.58 6.80 7.04
C VAL A 89 -1.98 7.25 5.71
N GLY A 90 -2.27 6.53 4.64
CA GLY A 90 -1.70 6.81 3.34
C GLY A 90 -2.21 5.89 2.24
N THR A 91 -1.47 5.87 1.13
CA THR A 91 -1.80 5.09 -0.08
C THR A 91 -1.81 3.58 0.13
N LEU A 92 -1.20 3.09 1.22
CA LEU A 92 -1.20 1.69 1.61
C LEU A 92 -2.23 1.39 2.71
N GLY A 93 -3.20 2.29 2.95
CA GLY A 93 -4.17 2.19 4.03
C GLY A 93 -3.73 2.89 5.31
N TYR A 94 -4.31 2.46 6.43
CA TYR A 94 -3.99 2.96 7.76
C TYR A 94 -3.15 1.93 8.54
N GLY A 95 -2.43 2.39 9.54
CA GLY A 95 -1.44 1.53 10.18
C GLY A 95 -0.78 2.10 11.41
N ALA A 96 0.14 1.31 11.92
CA ALA A 96 0.99 1.69 13.04
C ALA A 96 2.39 1.11 12.88
N ASN A 97 3.36 1.80 13.46
CA ASN A 97 4.74 1.33 13.52
C ASN A 97 5.37 1.57 14.88
N ILE A 98 6.39 0.79 15.16
CA ILE A 98 7.26 0.89 16.32
C ILE A 98 8.65 1.26 15.82
N GLY A 99 9.26 2.26 16.44
CA GLY A 99 10.59 2.75 16.12
C GLY A 99 11.61 2.45 17.22
N TRP A 100 12.82 2.05 16.84
CA TRP A 100 13.97 1.88 17.71
C TRP A 100 15.10 2.83 17.31
N SER A 101 15.48 3.71 18.23
CA SER A 101 16.56 4.66 18.01
C SER A 101 17.94 3.97 18.10
N MET A 102 18.57 3.78 16.94
CA MET A 102 19.93 3.23 16.87
C MET A 102 20.96 4.30 17.27
N ASN A 103 20.79 5.52 16.76
CA ASN A 103 21.56 6.71 17.10
C ASN A 103 20.70 7.98 16.85
N GLU A 104 21.27 9.18 17.07
CA GLU A 104 20.55 10.45 16.93
C GLU A 104 19.95 10.70 15.53
N LYS A 105 20.47 10.04 14.49
CA LYS A 105 20.09 10.19 13.09
C LYS A 105 19.45 8.96 12.47
N THR A 106 19.45 7.82 13.14
CA THR A 106 19.04 6.53 12.55
C THR A 106 18.05 5.83 13.46
N GLU A 107 16.90 5.52 12.91
CA GLU A 107 15.82 4.78 13.55
C GLU A 107 15.50 3.54 12.71
N LEU A 108 15.38 2.38 13.36
CA LEU A 108 14.81 1.18 12.76
C LEU A 108 13.30 1.21 13.01
N GLN A 109 12.49 0.90 12.00
CA GLN A 109 11.04 0.90 12.10
C GLN A 109 10.48 -0.44 11.64
N ALA A 110 9.55 -1.00 12.41
CA ALA A 110 8.73 -2.12 11.99
C ALA A 110 7.27 -1.73 12.17
N GLY A 111 6.43 -2.03 11.18
CA GLY A 111 5.04 -1.63 11.20
C GLY A 111 4.18 -2.47 10.29
N TRP A 112 2.91 -2.10 10.24
CA TRP A 112 1.92 -2.66 9.35
C TRP A 112 1.05 -1.51 8.84
N ALA A 113 0.74 -1.53 7.56
CA ALA A 113 -0.19 -0.61 6.91
C ALA A 113 -1.16 -1.42 6.04
N GLY A 114 -2.45 -1.12 6.11
CA GLY A 114 -3.46 -1.85 5.36
C GLY A 114 -4.88 -1.45 5.77
N GLY A 115 -5.80 -2.39 5.60
CA GLY A 115 -7.23 -2.20 5.81
C GLY A 115 -7.98 -2.04 4.50
N ASP A 116 -9.26 -1.78 4.64
CA ASP A 116 -10.13 -1.43 3.52
C ASP A 116 -9.79 0.00 3.07
N VAL A 117 -9.16 0.09 1.91
CA VAL A 117 -8.67 1.34 1.35
C VAL A 117 -9.66 1.93 0.35
N ALA A 118 -10.66 1.15 -0.09
CA ALA A 118 -11.74 1.65 -0.94
C ALA A 118 -12.48 2.79 -0.25
N ASP A 119 -12.81 2.60 1.03
CA ASP A 119 -13.45 3.62 1.88
C ASP A 119 -12.62 4.91 2.02
N LEU A 120 -11.29 4.80 2.00
CA LEU A 120 -10.39 5.96 2.07
C LEU A 120 -10.39 6.78 0.77
N PHE A 121 -10.74 6.17 -0.37
CA PHE A 121 -10.71 6.79 -1.69
C PHE A 121 -12.08 7.00 -2.33
N GLY A 122 -13.15 6.66 -1.59
CA GLY A 122 -14.55 6.89 -1.98
C GLY A 122 -15.26 5.68 -2.57
N GLY A 123 -14.55 4.59 -2.86
CA GLY A 123 -15.11 3.34 -3.43
C GLY A 123 -15.55 3.46 -4.89
N ASP A 124 -16.23 4.54 -5.28
CA ASP A 124 -16.71 4.76 -6.64
C ASP A 124 -16.23 6.08 -7.27
N PHE A 125 -15.92 6.05 -8.57
CA PHE A 125 -15.69 7.27 -9.35
C PHE A 125 -16.16 7.13 -10.80
N ASP A 126 -16.76 8.20 -11.34
CA ASP A 126 -17.14 8.29 -12.75
C ASP A 126 -16.02 8.93 -13.59
N ALA A 127 -15.63 8.28 -14.70
CA ALA A 127 -14.72 8.82 -15.70
C ALA A 127 -15.21 8.49 -17.11
N ASP A 128 -15.38 9.53 -17.95
CA ASP A 128 -15.81 9.40 -19.36
C ASP A 128 -17.08 8.54 -19.56
N ASP A 129 -18.12 8.77 -18.73
CA ASP A 129 -19.40 8.04 -18.69
C ASP A 129 -19.30 6.55 -18.29
N VAL A 130 -18.15 6.14 -17.77
CA VAL A 130 -17.92 4.83 -17.15
C VAL A 130 -17.79 5.01 -15.64
N ASN A 131 -18.61 4.28 -14.87
CA ASN A 131 -18.51 4.23 -13.42
C ASN A 131 -17.55 3.12 -13.00
N TYR A 132 -16.57 3.45 -12.16
CA TYR A 132 -15.60 2.51 -11.63
C TYR A 132 -15.89 2.29 -10.15
N ASP A 133 -16.17 1.05 -9.78
CA ASP A 133 -16.28 0.58 -8.41
C ASP A 133 -14.96 -0.14 -8.07
N VAL A 134 -14.30 0.26 -6.98
CA VAL A 134 -12.97 -0.20 -6.58
C VAL A 134 -13.03 -0.71 -5.15
N ASP A 135 -12.85 -2.01 -5.00
CA ASP A 135 -12.64 -2.69 -3.73
C ASP A 135 -11.13 -2.93 -3.56
N ALA A 136 -10.55 -2.52 -2.43
CA ALA A 136 -9.11 -2.58 -2.21
C ALA A 136 -8.79 -2.97 -0.77
N ASP A 137 -8.35 -4.20 -0.57
CA ASP A 137 -8.01 -4.78 0.72
C ASP A 137 -6.50 -4.99 0.83
N PHE A 138 -5.85 -4.23 1.72
CA PHE A 138 -4.39 -4.25 1.85
C PHE A 138 -3.92 -4.78 3.19
N SER A 139 -2.77 -5.45 3.18
CA SER A 139 -2.04 -5.87 4.36
C SER A 139 -0.53 -5.87 4.06
N ASN A 140 0.16 -4.87 4.58
CA ASN A 140 1.56 -4.60 4.28
C ASN A 140 2.40 -4.51 5.57
N PRO A 141 2.77 -5.64 6.19
CA PRO A 141 3.83 -5.62 7.20
C PRO A 141 5.15 -5.18 6.58
N TYR A 142 5.89 -4.32 7.28
CA TYR A 142 7.12 -3.74 6.77
C TYR A 142 8.20 -3.59 7.83
N LEU A 143 9.44 -3.55 7.35
CA LEU A 143 10.64 -3.28 8.13
C LEU A 143 11.53 -2.30 7.34
N GLY A 144 12.01 -1.25 7.98
CA GLY A 144 12.86 -0.27 7.32
C GLY A 144 13.71 0.54 8.26
N VAL A 145 14.61 1.32 7.67
CA VAL A 145 15.47 2.27 8.37
C VAL A 145 15.10 3.67 7.93
N GLN A 146 14.94 4.55 8.90
CA GLN A 146 14.74 5.97 8.70
C GLN A 146 16.00 6.74 9.12
N LEU A 147 16.60 7.46 8.18
CA LEU A 147 17.78 8.28 8.36
C LEU A 147 17.40 9.77 8.39
N ARG A 148 18.03 10.56 9.26
CA ARG A 148 18.04 12.03 9.26
C ARG A 148 19.43 12.54 8.89
N PRO A 149 19.76 12.71 7.60
CA PRO A 149 21.12 13.02 7.16
C PRO A 149 21.73 14.23 7.88
N THR A 150 20.95 15.30 7.98
CA THR A 150 21.32 16.60 8.56
C THR A 150 20.89 16.74 10.02
N GLY A 151 20.27 15.71 10.63
CA GLY A 151 19.76 15.77 12.00
C GLY A 151 18.55 16.70 12.20
N ASN A 152 17.94 17.19 11.12
CA ASN A 152 16.74 18.03 11.17
C ASN A 152 15.47 17.19 10.93
N TRP A 153 14.38 17.86 10.55
CA TRP A 153 13.09 17.21 10.27
C TRP A 153 13.08 16.40 8.98
N PHE A 154 14.03 16.60 8.07
CA PHE A 154 14.13 15.83 6.83
C PHE A 154 14.58 14.40 7.10
N THR A 155 13.89 13.45 6.46
CA THR A 155 14.19 12.03 6.55
C THR A 155 14.31 11.35 5.19
N VAL A 156 15.14 10.31 5.15
CA VAL A 156 15.24 9.37 4.03
C VAL A 156 14.98 7.98 4.58
N GLY A 157 14.04 7.25 4.00
CA GLY A 157 13.62 5.92 4.41
C GLY A 157 13.99 4.89 3.36
N ALA A 158 14.37 3.71 3.81
CA ALA A 158 14.53 2.56 2.93
C ALA A 158 14.23 1.28 3.71
N GLY A 159 13.57 0.32 3.06
CA GLY A 159 13.20 -0.93 3.71
C GLY A 159 12.58 -1.93 2.77
N ILE A 160 11.85 -2.87 3.38
CA ILE A 160 11.12 -3.93 2.70
C ILE A 160 9.69 -3.97 3.24
N ILE A 161 8.75 -4.27 2.35
CA ILE A 161 7.34 -4.55 2.63
C ILE A 161 7.10 -6.00 2.22
N VAL A 162 6.26 -6.72 2.96
CA VAL A 162 5.70 -8.00 2.54
C VAL A 162 4.27 -7.68 2.11
N PRO A 163 4.01 -7.46 0.81
CA PRO A 163 2.70 -7.05 0.35
C PRO A 163 1.74 -8.23 0.28
N ASP A 164 0.51 -7.97 0.69
CA ASP A 164 -0.65 -8.83 0.52
C ASP A 164 -1.79 -7.87 0.20
N ASN A 165 -1.96 -7.56 -1.09
CA ASN A 165 -2.84 -6.50 -1.58
C ASN A 165 -3.74 -7.08 -2.65
N ASP A 166 -5.04 -7.02 -2.40
CA ASP A 166 -6.06 -7.44 -3.35
C ASP A 166 -6.74 -6.18 -3.92
N PHE A 167 -6.81 -6.12 -5.25
CA PHE A 167 -7.46 -5.04 -5.98
C PHE A 167 -8.55 -5.62 -6.87
N ASP A 168 -9.80 -5.30 -6.57
CA ASP A 168 -10.95 -5.67 -7.38
C ASP A 168 -11.57 -4.39 -7.97
N VAL A 169 -11.71 -4.35 -9.29
CA VAL A 169 -12.23 -3.18 -10.01
C VAL A 169 -13.36 -3.62 -10.93
N THR A 170 -14.55 -3.05 -10.72
CA THR A 170 -15.68 -3.20 -11.62
C THR A 170 -15.90 -1.92 -12.41
N ALA A 171 -15.67 -1.97 -13.72
CA ALA A 171 -15.98 -0.88 -14.64
C ALA A 171 -17.35 -1.11 -15.27
N ASN A 172 -18.32 -0.25 -14.94
CA ASN A 172 -19.69 -0.30 -15.40
C ASN A 172 -19.97 0.87 -16.37
N SER A 173 -20.17 0.54 -17.65
CA SER A 173 -20.50 1.52 -18.67
C SER A 173 -21.93 2.02 -18.53
N LYS A 174 -22.11 3.35 -18.44
CA LYS A 174 -23.40 4.03 -18.69
C LYS A 174 -23.43 4.68 -20.08
N GLY A 175 -22.44 4.37 -20.92
CA GLY A 175 -22.14 5.01 -22.20
C GLY A 175 -20.63 5.20 -22.36
N GLY A 176 -20.21 5.86 -23.44
CA GLY A 176 -18.82 6.28 -23.63
C GLY A 176 -17.92 5.17 -24.19
N THR A 177 -16.63 5.20 -23.81
CA THR A 177 -15.62 4.31 -24.40
C THR A 177 -14.59 3.82 -23.40
N TYR A 178 -14.26 2.53 -23.46
CA TYR A 178 -13.06 1.99 -22.82
C TYR A 178 -11.84 2.26 -23.67
N LYS A 179 -10.85 2.92 -23.09
CA LYS A 179 -9.57 3.15 -23.77
C LYS A 179 -8.53 2.10 -23.36
N ILE A 180 -8.22 1.20 -24.29
CA ILE A 180 -7.29 0.06 -24.10
C ILE A 180 -6.25 0.11 -25.23
N ASN A 181 -4.96 0.10 -24.89
CA ASN A 181 -3.84 0.20 -25.82
C ASN A 181 -3.97 1.37 -26.82
N ASP A 182 -4.40 2.53 -26.31
CA ASP A 182 -4.71 3.73 -27.11
C ASP A 182 -5.86 3.61 -28.13
N VAL A 183 -6.57 2.48 -28.15
CA VAL A 183 -7.77 2.27 -28.95
C VAL A 183 -9.01 2.49 -28.06
N SER A 184 -9.98 3.24 -28.56
CA SER A 184 -11.24 3.47 -27.85
C SER A 184 -12.29 2.47 -28.32
N TYR A 185 -12.78 1.63 -27.43
CA TYR A 185 -13.83 0.64 -27.67
C TYR A 185 -15.14 1.18 -27.13
N ASN A 186 -16.22 1.05 -27.89
CA ASN A 186 -17.55 1.47 -27.45
C ASN A 186 -17.93 0.68 -26.19
N ALA A 187 -18.20 1.38 -25.09
CA ALA A 187 -18.36 0.77 -23.78
C ALA A 187 -19.71 0.03 -23.64
N ASP A 188 -20.73 0.42 -24.40
CA ASP A 188 -22.02 -0.29 -24.44
C ASP A 188 -21.90 -1.66 -25.11
N ASP A 189 -21.03 -1.78 -26.12
CA ASP A 189 -20.77 -3.07 -26.77
C ASP A 189 -19.89 -3.99 -25.90
N VAL A 190 -18.92 -3.41 -25.17
CA VAL A 190 -18.03 -4.17 -24.27
C VAL A 190 -18.77 -4.63 -23.00
N GLY A 191 -19.70 -3.81 -22.51
CA GLY A 191 -20.43 -4.06 -21.27
C GLY A 191 -19.59 -3.82 -20.02
N THR A 192 -19.95 -4.48 -18.92
CA THR A 192 -19.21 -4.39 -17.65
C THR A 192 -17.93 -5.23 -17.71
N LEU A 193 -16.80 -4.61 -17.36
CA LEU A 193 -15.52 -5.29 -17.15
C LEU A 193 -15.26 -5.45 -15.65
N GLN A 194 -14.83 -6.64 -15.24
CA GLN A 194 -14.36 -6.94 -13.89
C GLN A 194 -12.88 -7.29 -13.97
N GLY A 195 -12.04 -6.55 -13.27
CA GLY A 195 -10.60 -6.72 -13.25
C GLY A 195 -10.11 -6.99 -11.84
N THR A 196 -9.27 -8.01 -11.67
CA THR A 196 -8.50 -8.20 -10.44
C THR A 196 -7.03 -7.95 -10.73
N MET A 197 -6.28 -7.42 -9.76
CA MET A 197 -4.84 -7.22 -9.88
C MET A 197 -4.11 -7.63 -8.59
N GLU A 198 -3.06 -8.42 -8.76
CA GLU A 198 -2.16 -8.85 -7.68
C GLU A 198 -0.71 -8.54 -8.05
N HIS A 199 0.16 -8.36 -7.05
CA HIS A 199 1.59 -8.16 -7.26
C HIS A 199 2.39 -9.42 -6.95
N ARG A 200 3.31 -9.81 -7.85
CA ARG A 200 4.07 -11.06 -7.70
C ARG A 200 5.13 -11.06 -6.60
N ASN A 201 5.68 -9.90 -6.21
CA ASN A 201 6.76 -9.90 -5.21
C ASN A 201 6.20 -10.13 -3.81
N LYS A 202 6.56 -11.26 -3.22
CA LYS A 202 6.31 -11.54 -1.78
C LYS A 202 7.12 -10.67 -0.82
N LEU A 203 8.09 -9.91 -1.35
CA LEU A 203 8.94 -9.00 -0.60
C LEU A 203 9.38 -7.87 -1.52
N ALA A 204 8.88 -6.67 -1.24
CA ALA A 204 9.02 -5.49 -2.07
C ALA A 204 9.95 -4.46 -1.39
N PRO A 205 11.11 -4.11 -1.98
CA PRO A 205 11.93 -3.03 -1.45
C PRO A 205 11.24 -1.68 -1.65
N TYR A 206 11.39 -0.77 -0.71
CA TYR A 206 10.84 0.58 -0.80
C TYR A 206 11.86 1.64 -0.41
N ALA A 207 11.63 2.85 -0.89
CA ALA A 207 12.35 4.04 -0.46
C ALA A 207 11.38 5.22 -0.30
N THR A 208 11.59 6.01 0.75
CA THR A 208 10.83 7.24 1.03
C THR A 208 11.74 8.42 1.29
N ILE A 209 11.19 9.61 1.08
CA ILE A 209 11.68 10.87 1.64
C ILE A 209 10.57 11.46 2.48
N GLY A 210 10.92 12.12 3.57
CA GLY A 210 9.92 12.59 4.51
C GLY A 210 10.32 13.83 5.28
N PHE A 211 9.33 14.32 6.01
CA PHE A 211 9.44 15.45 6.89
C PHE A 211 8.75 15.10 8.21
N ARG A 212 9.50 15.09 9.30
CA ARG A 212 9.05 14.62 10.63
C ARG A 212 9.37 15.66 11.71
N PRO A 213 8.59 16.75 11.82
CA PRO A 213 8.75 17.75 12.88
C PRO A 213 8.32 17.21 14.24
N ASN A 214 9.11 17.50 15.27
CA ASN A 214 8.72 17.29 16.66
C ASN A 214 7.95 18.53 17.13
N ILE A 215 6.70 18.34 17.57
CA ILE A 215 5.84 19.42 18.07
C ILE A 215 6.10 19.64 19.56
N THR A 216 6.28 18.55 20.30
CA THR A 216 6.72 18.56 21.71
C THR A 216 7.90 17.61 21.88
N ASN A 217 8.37 17.42 23.12
CA ASN A 217 9.47 16.49 23.41
C ASN A 217 9.10 15.03 23.08
N ASN A 218 7.82 14.69 23.22
CA ASN A 218 7.32 13.33 23.05
C ASN A 218 6.43 13.18 21.82
N PHE A 219 5.82 14.24 21.31
CA PHE A 219 4.88 14.18 20.19
C PHE A 219 5.45 14.84 18.93
N GLY A 220 5.29 14.18 17.79
CA GLY A 220 5.64 14.70 16.47
C GLY A 220 4.63 14.30 15.42
N LEU A 221 4.69 14.99 14.29
CA LEU A 221 3.94 14.63 13.08
C LEU A 221 4.92 14.19 12.01
N PHE A 222 4.42 13.53 10.97
CA PHE A 222 5.20 13.28 9.78
C PHE A 222 4.37 13.23 8.51
N GLY A 223 5.04 13.51 7.41
CA GLY A 223 4.62 13.16 6.05
C GLY A 223 5.77 12.52 5.30
N GLU A 224 5.47 11.51 4.48
CA GLU A 224 6.42 10.78 3.66
C GLU A 224 5.85 10.55 2.27
N ILE A 225 6.74 10.62 1.27
CA ILE A 225 6.47 10.23 -0.10
C ILE A 225 7.55 9.27 -0.58
N GLY A 226 7.20 8.33 -1.45
CA GLY A 226 8.13 7.33 -1.94
C GLY A 226 7.49 6.35 -2.90
N ALA A 227 8.13 5.22 -3.08
CA ALA A 227 7.60 4.12 -3.85
C ALA A 227 8.16 2.79 -3.36
N ALA A 228 7.41 1.72 -3.59
CA ALA A 228 7.83 0.36 -3.34
C ALA A 228 7.78 -0.45 -4.64
N TYR A 229 8.78 -1.29 -4.85
CA TYR A 229 8.89 -2.14 -6.02
C TYR A 229 8.17 -3.47 -5.77
N MET A 230 6.91 -3.51 -6.18
CA MET A 230 6.01 -4.67 -6.03
C MET A 230 6.26 -5.75 -7.10
N GLY A 231 7.06 -5.43 -8.12
CA GLY A 231 7.36 -6.34 -9.22
C GLY A 231 6.17 -6.48 -10.16
N LYS A 232 6.27 -7.42 -11.10
CA LYS A 232 5.25 -7.60 -12.15
C LYS A 232 3.87 -7.79 -11.55
N THR A 233 2.90 -7.11 -12.16
CA THR A 233 1.49 -7.27 -11.88
C THR A 233 0.96 -8.50 -12.61
N ASP A 234 0.16 -9.29 -11.90
CA ASP A 234 -0.76 -10.25 -12.48
C ASP A 234 -2.13 -9.61 -12.54
N ALA A 235 -2.73 -9.55 -13.72
CA ALA A 235 -4.07 -9.03 -13.90
C ALA A 235 -4.99 -10.14 -14.41
N THR A 236 -6.26 -10.12 -14.03
CA THR A 236 -7.29 -10.94 -14.68
C THR A 236 -8.45 -10.03 -15.02
N VAL A 237 -8.82 -9.94 -16.30
CA VAL A 237 -9.93 -9.08 -16.73
C VAL A 237 -10.98 -9.88 -17.48
N ASN A 238 -12.23 -9.79 -17.01
CA ASN A 238 -13.38 -10.49 -17.58
C ASN A 238 -14.47 -9.51 -18.02
N ALA A 239 -15.07 -9.77 -19.19
CA ALA A 239 -16.29 -9.11 -19.62
C ALA A 239 -17.51 -9.94 -19.22
N THR A 240 -18.58 -9.26 -18.79
CA THR A 240 -19.85 -9.91 -18.41
C THR A 240 -20.59 -10.55 -19.59
N ASP A 241 -20.45 -9.99 -20.80
CA ASP A 241 -20.97 -10.58 -22.04
C ASP A 241 -19.84 -10.73 -23.08
N PRO A 242 -19.01 -11.79 -22.96
CA PRO A 242 -17.74 -11.88 -23.68
C PRO A 242 -17.89 -12.08 -25.20
N GLU A 243 -19.05 -12.50 -25.69
CA GLU A 243 -19.26 -12.85 -27.10
C GLU A 243 -19.79 -11.68 -27.94
N ASN A 244 -20.18 -10.58 -27.31
CA ASN A 244 -20.72 -9.43 -28.03
C ASN A 244 -19.64 -8.80 -28.93
N VAL A 245 -20.00 -8.49 -30.17
CA VAL A 245 -19.06 -7.89 -31.14
C VAL A 245 -18.91 -6.41 -30.81
N VAL A 246 -17.67 -5.99 -30.59
CA VAL A 246 -17.35 -4.65 -30.12
C VAL A 246 -17.02 -3.72 -31.28
N ARG A 247 -17.49 -2.48 -31.22
CA ARG A 247 -17.05 -1.41 -32.12
C ARG A 247 -15.92 -0.60 -31.51
N VAL A 248 -15.01 -0.12 -32.36
CA VAL A 248 -14.07 0.93 -31.98
C VAL A 248 -14.67 2.29 -32.31
N SER A 249 -14.55 3.22 -31.37
CA SER A 249 -14.95 4.60 -31.51
C SER A 249 -13.76 5.50 -31.77
N ASN A 250 -13.95 6.55 -32.57
CA ASN A 250 -12.99 7.65 -32.69
C ASN A 250 -13.63 8.99 -32.27
N GLY A 251 -14.66 8.93 -31.40
CA GLY A 251 -15.41 10.09 -30.91
C GLY A 251 -16.36 10.74 -31.93
N VAL A 252 -16.53 10.15 -33.12
CA VAL A 252 -17.42 10.66 -34.19
C VAL A 252 -18.22 9.54 -34.84
N THR A 253 -17.60 8.39 -35.08
CA THR A 253 -18.25 7.21 -35.69
C THR A 253 -17.70 5.94 -35.08
N ASP A 254 -18.58 4.96 -34.89
CA ASP A 254 -18.22 3.64 -34.38
C ASP A 254 -18.17 2.64 -35.54
N ILE A 255 -17.05 1.93 -35.65
CA ILE A 255 -16.82 0.91 -36.69
C ILE A 255 -16.57 -0.45 -36.05
N PRO A 256 -16.99 -1.56 -36.66
CA PRO A 256 -16.73 -2.90 -36.13
C PRO A 256 -15.23 -3.12 -35.92
N SER A 257 -14.83 -3.52 -34.71
CA SER A 257 -13.43 -3.79 -34.38
C SER A 257 -12.94 -5.13 -34.93
N GLY A 258 -13.87 -6.05 -35.22
CA GLY A 258 -13.58 -7.45 -35.52
C GLY A 258 -13.27 -8.29 -34.27
N LEU A 259 -13.36 -7.70 -33.07
CA LEU A 259 -13.17 -8.34 -31.78
C LEU A 259 -14.49 -8.48 -31.02
N ASN A 260 -14.54 -9.44 -30.11
CA ASN A 260 -15.60 -9.54 -29.10
C ASN A 260 -15.15 -8.96 -27.74
N ALA A 261 -16.08 -8.74 -26.82
CA ALA A 261 -15.80 -8.13 -25.52
C ALA A 261 -14.79 -8.94 -24.69
N GLY A 262 -14.80 -10.27 -24.78
CA GLY A 262 -13.81 -11.13 -24.12
C GLY A 262 -12.40 -10.93 -24.66
N GLN A 263 -12.24 -10.67 -25.96
CA GLN A 263 -10.95 -10.30 -26.56
C GLN A 263 -10.50 -8.90 -26.14
N VAL A 264 -11.44 -7.96 -26.01
CA VAL A 264 -11.14 -6.61 -25.48
C VAL A 264 -10.71 -6.68 -24.01
N ALA A 265 -11.36 -7.50 -23.19
CA ALA A 265 -10.96 -7.76 -21.80
C ALA A 265 -9.53 -8.33 -21.73
N LYS A 266 -9.18 -9.30 -22.57
CA LYS A 266 -7.80 -9.82 -22.66
C LYS A 266 -6.78 -8.78 -23.10
N LEU A 267 -7.15 -7.85 -23.98
CA LEU A 267 -6.26 -6.74 -24.34
C LEU A 267 -6.04 -5.79 -23.16
N ALA A 268 -7.06 -5.57 -22.33
CA ALA A 268 -6.94 -4.78 -21.11
C ALA A 268 -6.04 -5.48 -20.08
N GLU A 269 -6.20 -6.79 -19.90
CA GLU A 269 -5.34 -7.63 -19.06
C GLU A 269 -3.87 -7.51 -19.49
N GLN A 270 -3.59 -7.75 -20.78
CA GLN A 270 -2.22 -7.64 -21.32
C GLN A 270 -1.64 -6.24 -21.15
N GLU A 271 -2.44 -5.20 -21.35
CA GLU A 271 -1.98 -3.83 -21.15
C GLU A 271 -1.58 -3.56 -19.70
N LEU A 272 -2.30 -4.12 -18.72
CA LEU A 272 -1.97 -3.99 -17.31
C LEU A 272 -0.68 -4.74 -16.97
N GLU A 273 -0.51 -5.96 -17.49
CA GLU A 273 0.69 -6.76 -17.23
C GLU A 273 1.97 -6.20 -17.90
N ASP A 274 1.84 -5.54 -19.05
CA ASP A 274 2.96 -4.99 -19.82
C ASP A 274 3.45 -3.62 -19.33
N LYS A 275 2.72 -2.98 -18.41
CA LYS A 275 3.04 -1.62 -17.95
C LYS A 275 4.06 -1.62 -16.81
N ASP A 276 5.32 -1.32 -17.16
CA ASP A 276 6.46 -1.22 -16.22
C ASP A 276 6.20 -0.34 -14.99
N TRP A 277 5.38 0.71 -15.10
CA TRP A 277 5.11 1.60 -13.97
C TRP A 277 4.16 1.00 -12.93
N LEU A 278 3.39 -0.05 -13.27
CA LEU A 278 2.57 -0.81 -12.32
C LEU A 278 3.42 -1.72 -11.41
N GLU A 279 4.68 -1.95 -11.78
CA GLU A 279 5.64 -2.63 -10.90
C GLU A 279 6.01 -1.80 -9.65
N TRP A 280 5.68 -0.50 -9.66
CA TRP A 280 5.96 0.44 -8.59
C TRP A 280 4.66 0.96 -7.96
N LEU A 281 4.50 0.70 -6.67
CA LEU A 281 3.39 1.24 -5.89
C LEU A 281 3.83 2.55 -5.20
N PRO A 282 3.24 3.71 -5.54
CA PRO A 282 3.56 4.97 -4.87
C PRO A 282 3.14 4.94 -3.40
N ILE A 283 4.01 5.45 -2.55
CA ILE A 283 3.77 5.64 -1.12
C ILE A 283 3.55 7.12 -0.88
N VAL A 284 2.39 7.49 -0.36
CA VAL A 284 2.15 8.80 0.26
C VAL A 284 1.50 8.53 1.60
N LYS A 285 2.12 8.97 2.69
CA LYS A 285 1.56 8.78 4.03
C LYS A 285 1.81 9.97 4.95
N VAL A 286 0.87 10.17 5.85
CA VAL A 286 0.97 11.14 6.95
C VAL A 286 0.67 10.44 8.27
N GLY A 287 1.13 11.01 9.37
CA GLY A 287 0.89 10.40 10.66
C GLY A 287 1.40 11.18 11.84
N ALA A 288 1.25 10.57 13.00
CA ALA A 288 1.69 11.09 14.28
C ALA A 288 2.58 10.08 14.98
N THR A 289 3.60 10.57 15.68
CA THR A 289 4.57 9.76 16.40
C THR A 289 4.62 10.20 17.86
N TYR A 290 4.57 9.24 18.78
CA TYR A 290 4.85 9.42 20.20
C TYR A 290 6.20 8.78 20.55
N ARG A 291 7.07 9.50 21.24
CA ARG A 291 8.40 9.08 21.69
C ARG A 291 8.43 8.97 23.20
N PHE A 292 9.06 7.92 23.71
CA PHE A 292 9.19 7.66 25.15
C PHE A 292 10.42 8.34 25.75
#